data_AF-A0A0R3NE71-F1
#
_entry.id   AF-A0A0R3NE71-F1
#
_cell.length_a   1.000
_cell.length_b   1.000
_cell.length_c   1.000
_cell.angle_alpha   90.00
_cell.angle_beta   90.00
_cell.angle_gamma   90.00
#
_symmetry.space_group_name_H-M   'P 1'
#
loop_
_entity.id
_entity.type
_entity.pdbx_description
1 polymer ?
#
loop_
_entity_poly.entity_id
_entity_poly.type
_entity_poly.pdbx_seq_one_letter_code
_entity_poly.pdbx_strand_id
1 'polypeptide(L)'
;MTAARAGKFVRLLAVALGAASLAACAQHSVVTQKSEIRASRYASVDQDRAASSMMKRRVVAARKHTRFASRKNSGGAKTASHGVASFYTEGEKTASGEKFNTLDLTAAHPTLPFGTKLRVTNVASGKSVTVRVNDRGPYVQGRVVDVSYSAADALGMVGKGVAKVKLDVVE
;
A
#
# COMPACT_ATOMS: atom_id res chain seq x y z
N MET A 1 75.66 13.44 -24.21
CA MET A 1 74.72 12.29 -24.15
C MET A 1 73.34 12.83 -24.48
N THR A 2 72.70 12.26 -25.52
CA THR A 2 71.24 12.07 -25.74
C THR A 2 70.27 13.25 -25.51
N ALA A 3 69.23 13.52 -26.29
CA ALA A 3 68.70 13.05 -27.57
C ALA A 3 67.34 13.77 -27.73
N ALA A 4 66.98 14.16 -28.97
CA ALA A 4 65.62 14.20 -29.54
C ALA A 4 64.52 15.04 -28.80
N ARG A 5 63.41 15.50 -29.41
CA ARG A 5 62.73 15.12 -30.64
C ARG A 5 61.76 16.25 -31.03
N ALA A 6 61.68 16.48 -32.34
CA ALA A 6 60.67 17.31 -32.99
C ALA A 6 59.29 16.62 -33.09
N GLY A 7 58.24 17.42 -33.30
CA GLY A 7 56.91 16.99 -33.75
C GLY A 7 55.86 18.08 -33.52
N LYS A 8 55.73 19.07 -34.40
CA LYS A 8 54.79 19.13 -35.56
C LYS A 8 53.30 19.05 -35.19
N PHE A 9 52.66 20.23 -35.27
CA PHE A 9 51.37 20.58 -35.90
C PHE A 9 50.44 19.45 -36.40
N VAL A 10 49.12 19.71 -36.23
CA VAL A 10 47.95 19.41 -37.11
C VAL A 10 46.74 19.10 -36.18
N ARG A 11 45.86 20.08 -35.91
CA ARG A 11 44.60 20.44 -36.60
C ARG A 11 43.42 19.49 -36.36
N LEU A 12 42.36 20.08 -35.78
CA LEU A 12 40.93 20.00 -36.15
C LEU A 12 40.18 18.66 -36.03
N LEU A 13 39.12 18.69 -35.20
CA LEU A 13 37.68 18.44 -35.54
C LEU A 13 36.92 18.15 -34.23
N ALA A 14 36.22 19.12 -33.65
CA ALA A 14 34.79 19.37 -33.87
C ALA A 14 33.91 18.17 -33.50
N VAL A 15 33.38 18.17 -32.27
CA VAL A 15 32.20 17.36 -31.91
C VAL A 15 31.05 18.33 -31.69
N ALA A 16 30.01 18.14 -32.49
CA ALA A 16 28.91 19.06 -32.70
C ALA A 16 28.09 19.31 -31.42
N LEU A 17 27.87 20.59 -31.12
CA LEU A 17 26.83 21.06 -30.23
C LEU A 17 25.47 20.89 -30.92
N GLY A 18 24.56 20.20 -30.25
CA GLY A 18 23.18 20.03 -30.68
C GLY A 18 22.37 21.31 -30.54
N ALA A 19 21.48 21.53 -31.51
CA ALA A 19 20.21 22.23 -31.36
C ALA A 19 19.40 22.06 -32.65
N ALA A 20 18.18 21.53 -32.56
CA ALA A 20 17.04 22.03 -33.32
C ALA A 20 15.75 21.32 -32.88
N SER A 21 14.78 22.15 -32.54
CA SER A 21 13.52 21.85 -31.89
C SER A 21 12.39 21.53 -32.87
N LEU A 22 11.23 21.17 -32.28
CA LEU A 22 9.85 21.36 -32.79
C LEU A 22 9.34 20.39 -33.86
N ALA A 23 8.52 19.44 -33.40
CA ALA A 23 7.29 19.09 -34.10
C ALA A 23 6.17 18.88 -33.08
N ALA A 24 5.26 19.86 -33.03
CA ALA A 24 4.00 19.78 -32.34
C ALA A 24 3.01 18.95 -33.16
N CYS A 25 2.31 18.02 -32.52
CA CYS A 25 0.98 17.59 -32.92
C CYS A 25 0.20 17.20 -31.66
N ALA A 26 -0.58 18.15 -31.16
CA ALA A 26 -1.70 17.88 -30.27
C ALA A 26 -2.84 17.30 -31.10
N GLN A 27 -3.37 16.13 -30.74
CA GLN A 27 -4.72 15.73 -31.15
C GLN A 27 -5.43 15.03 -29.99
N HIS A 28 -6.39 15.77 -29.45
CA HIS A 28 -7.32 15.41 -28.41
C HIS A 28 -8.49 14.67 -29.07
N SER A 29 -8.58 13.36 -28.90
CA SER A 29 -9.74 12.58 -29.37
C SER A 29 -10.68 12.35 -28.20
N VAL A 30 -11.61 13.30 -28.02
CA VAL A 30 -12.80 13.11 -27.20
C VAL A 30 -13.64 12.03 -27.86
N VAL A 31 -13.59 10.80 -27.33
CA VAL A 31 -14.58 9.78 -27.66
C VAL A 31 -15.81 10.06 -26.81
N THR A 32 -16.67 10.92 -27.36
CA THR A 32 -18.08 11.02 -27.02
C THR A 32 -18.76 9.73 -27.47
N GLN A 33 -19.13 8.85 -26.54
CA GLN A 33 -20.21 7.90 -26.80
C GLN A 33 -21.46 8.35 -26.04
N LYS A 34 -22.33 8.98 -26.82
CA LYS A 34 -23.74 9.18 -26.50
C LYS A 34 -24.48 7.94 -26.99
N SER A 35 -24.97 7.12 -26.08
CA SER A 35 -26.02 6.14 -26.37
C SER A 35 -27.15 6.27 -25.34
N GLU A 36 -28.12 7.04 -25.79
CA GLU A 36 -29.57 6.96 -25.59
C GLU A 36 -30.12 5.99 -24.54
N ILE A 37 -30.79 6.60 -23.56
CA ILE A 37 -32.06 6.24 -22.95
C ILE A 37 -32.64 4.88 -23.40
N ARG A 38 -32.65 3.91 -22.48
CA ARG A 38 -33.71 2.91 -22.44
C ARG A 38 -34.12 2.59 -21.00
N ALA A 39 -35.22 3.23 -20.63
CA ALA A 39 -36.36 2.66 -19.92
C ALA A 39 -36.08 1.55 -18.90
N SER A 40 -36.31 1.89 -17.64
CA SER A 40 -37.24 1.18 -16.75
C SER A 40 -37.59 -0.25 -17.15
N ARG A 41 -37.15 -1.24 -16.36
CA ARG A 41 -37.84 -2.51 -16.10
C ARG A 41 -36.99 -3.37 -15.16
N TYR A 42 -37.09 -3.11 -13.86
CA TYR A 42 -37.01 -4.18 -12.86
C TYR A 42 -38.29 -4.11 -12.04
N ALA A 43 -39.36 -4.52 -12.72
CA ALA A 43 -40.60 -4.94 -12.11
C ALA A 43 -40.70 -6.45 -12.35
N SER A 44 -40.58 -7.23 -11.29
CA SER A 44 -41.29 -8.51 -11.17
C SER A 44 -41.34 -8.86 -9.69
N VAL A 45 -42.45 -8.42 -9.11
CA VAL A 45 -43.01 -8.82 -7.84
C VAL A 45 -43.53 -10.26 -7.95
N ASP A 46 -43.46 -10.96 -6.83
CA ASP A 46 -44.21 -12.15 -6.42
C ASP A 46 -44.01 -13.50 -7.13
N GLN A 47 -43.77 -14.51 -6.31
CA GLN A 47 -44.82 -15.52 -6.10
C GLN A 47 -44.59 -16.30 -4.80
N ASP A 48 -45.32 -15.90 -3.76
CA ASP A 48 -45.81 -16.82 -2.75
C ASP A 48 -46.66 -17.93 -3.38
N ARG A 49 -46.31 -19.19 -3.13
CA ARG A 49 -47.27 -20.32 -3.18
C ARG A 49 -46.85 -21.43 -2.21
N ALA A 50 -47.59 -21.50 -1.12
CA ALA A 50 -47.66 -22.67 -0.24
C ALA A 50 -48.63 -23.72 -0.81
N ALA A 51 -48.25 -25.01 -0.73
CA ALA A 51 -49.07 -26.20 -0.46
C ALA A 51 -48.22 -27.46 -0.77
N SER A 52 -47.67 -28.13 0.22
CA SER A 52 -48.23 -29.32 0.90
C SER A 52 -48.08 -30.64 0.12
N SER A 53 -47.14 -31.50 0.54
CA SER A 53 -47.34 -32.96 0.49
C SER A 53 -46.42 -33.69 1.48
N MET A 54 -46.95 -34.76 2.05
CA MET A 54 -46.59 -35.43 3.29
C MET A 54 -45.25 -36.19 3.26
N MET A 55 -44.54 -36.20 4.41
CA MET A 55 -44.22 -37.46 5.09
C MET A 55 -43.89 -37.21 6.57
N LYS A 56 -44.71 -37.77 7.46
CA LYS A 56 -44.43 -37.87 8.90
C LYS A 56 -43.23 -38.79 9.15
N ARG A 57 -42.20 -38.32 9.86
CA ARG A 57 -41.55 -39.12 10.91
C ARG A 57 -41.26 -38.22 12.10
N ARG A 58 -41.96 -38.48 13.21
CA ARG A 58 -41.58 -38.01 14.54
C ARG A 58 -40.28 -38.72 14.92
N VAL A 59 -39.20 -37.95 15.08
CA VAL A 59 -38.07 -38.35 15.92
C VAL A 59 -37.79 -37.17 16.84
N VAL A 60 -37.97 -37.40 18.14
CA VAL A 60 -37.56 -36.47 19.19
C VAL A 60 -36.03 -36.42 19.15
N ALA A 61 -35.49 -35.39 18.50
CA ALA A 61 -34.07 -35.11 18.50
C ALA A 61 -33.84 -33.81 19.27
N ALA A 62 -33.11 -33.95 20.37
CA ALA A 62 -32.78 -32.91 21.34
C ALA A 62 -32.33 -31.60 20.68
N ARG A 63 -32.81 -30.48 21.22
CA ARG A 63 -32.26 -29.13 21.00
C ARG A 63 -30.78 -29.14 21.40
N LYS A 64 -29.88 -29.32 20.44
CA LYS A 64 -28.46 -29.00 20.62
C LYS A 64 -28.25 -27.55 20.15
N HIS A 65 -27.69 -26.77 21.07
CA HIS A 65 -27.40 -25.34 20.96
C HIS A 65 -26.93 -24.88 19.58
N THR A 66 -27.70 -24.01 18.94
CA THR A 66 -27.18 -23.09 17.92
C THR A 66 -26.31 -22.04 18.61
N ARG A 67 -24.99 -22.21 18.66
CA ARG A 67 -24.08 -21.17 19.18
C ARG A 67 -22.73 -21.04 18.45
N PHE A 68 -22.62 -21.33 17.16
CA PHE A 68 -21.40 -20.96 16.40
C PHE A 68 -21.66 -20.55 14.94
N ALA A 69 -22.80 -19.92 14.66
CA ALA A 69 -22.94 -19.12 13.45
C ALA A 69 -22.66 -17.64 13.78
N SER A 70 -21.40 -17.31 14.08
CA SER A 70 -20.92 -15.94 13.93
C SER A 70 -19.77 -15.96 12.94
N ARG A 71 -20.15 -16.16 11.68
CA ARG A 71 -19.31 -15.85 10.53
C ARG A 71 -19.27 -14.34 10.41
N LYS A 72 -18.57 -13.67 11.33
CA LYS A 72 -18.29 -12.25 11.21
C LYS A 72 -17.16 -12.12 10.19
N ASN A 73 -17.51 -12.24 8.91
CA ASN A 73 -16.78 -11.54 7.86
C ASN A 73 -17.00 -10.05 8.15
N SER A 74 -16.30 -9.53 9.16
CA SER A 74 -15.99 -8.11 9.21
C SER A 74 -15.05 -7.90 8.05
N GLY A 75 -15.59 -7.57 6.87
CA GLY A 75 -14.83 -6.77 5.91
C GLY A 75 -14.39 -5.55 6.70
N GLY A 76 -13.15 -5.60 7.20
CA GLY A 76 -12.66 -4.69 8.20
C GLY A 76 -12.73 -3.31 7.57
N ALA A 77 -13.50 -2.40 8.16
CA ALA A 77 -13.45 -1.01 7.75
C ALA A 77 -11.98 -0.59 7.78
N LYS A 78 -11.41 -0.32 6.60
CA LYS A 78 -10.01 0.09 6.46
C LYS A 78 -9.84 1.34 7.29
N THR A 79 -9.26 1.18 8.47
CA THR A 79 -9.13 2.28 9.43
C THR A 79 -7.94 3.10 8.98
N ALA A 80 -8.23 4.18 8.26
CA ALA A 80 -7.22 5.14 7.86
C ALA A 80 -6.87 6.04 9.04
N SER A 81 -5.59 6.16 9.37
CA SER A 81 -5.10 7.13 10.37
C SER A 81 -3.96 7.97 9.79
N HIS A 82 -3.68 9.11 10.42
CA HIS A 82 -2.62 10.03 9.98
C HIS A 82 -1.72 10.40 11.16
N GLY A 83 -0.46 10.71 10.87
CA GLY A 83 0.46 11.22 11.87
C GLY A 83 1.88 11.33 11.33
N VAL A 84 2.87 11.35 12.23
CA VAL A 84 4.28 11.38 11.86
C VAL A 84 4.87 9.97 11.92
N ALA A 85 5.60 9.59 10.88
CA ALA A 85 6.47 8.43 10.90
C ALA A 85 7.91 8.83 11.23
N SER A 86 8.63 7.94 11.90
CA SER A 86 10.10 7.95 11.91
C SER A 86 10.64 6.56 11.55
N PHE A 87 11.96 6.36 11.63
CA PHE A 87 12.55 5.05 11.38
C PHE A 87 13.67 4.72 12.36
N TYR A 88 13.97 3.43 12.47
CA TYR A 88 15.00 2.90 13.35
C TYR A 88 16.02 2.05 12.58
N THR A 89 17.27 2.13 13.00
CA THR A 89 18.43 1.46 12.37
C THR A 89 19.10 0.47 13.31
N GLU A 90 18.69 0.43 14.57
CA GLU A 90 19.32 -0.35 15.63
C GLU A 90 18.27 -1.19 16.36
N GLY A 91 18.74 -2.29 16.95
CA GLY A 91 17.92 -3.24 17.70
C GLY A 91 18.48 -4.65 17.59
N GLU A 92 18.24 -5.47 18.61
CA GLU A 92 18.58 -6.89 18.58
C GLU A 92 17.33 -7.76 18.43
N LYS A 93 16.28 -7.44 19.17
CA LYS A 93 15.03 -8.20 19.25
C LYS A 93 13.83 -7.25 19.34
N THR A 94 12.77 -7.56 18.60
CA THR A 94 11.52 -6.77 18.61
C THR A 94 10.57 -7.27 19.70
N ALA A 95 9.52 -6.49 20.00
CA ALA A 95 8.48 -6.88 20.94
C ALA A 95 7.65 -8.11 20.51
N SER A 96 7.64 -8.49 19.22
CA SER A 96 7.08 -9.78 18.78
C SER A 96 7.98 -10.97 19.11
N GLY A 97 9.23 -10.72 19.49
CA GLY A 97 10.25 -11.73 19.78
C GLY A 97 11.11 -12.11 18.58
N GLU A 98 10.87 -11.53 17.41
CA GLU A 98 11.70 -11.71 16.21
C GLU A 98 13.03 -10.97 16.35
N LYS A 99 14.08 -11.44 15.65
CA LYS A 99 15.33 -10.70 15.53
C LYS A 99 15.09 -9.45 14.69
N PHE A 100 15.63 -8.32 15.11
CA PHE A 100 15.55 -7.10 14.31
C PHE A 100 16.40 -7.22 13.03
N ASN A 101 15.85 -6.75 11.91
CA ASN A 101 16.53 -6.65 10.63
C ASN A 101 16.15 -5.33 9.95
N THR A 102 17.14 -4.49 9.68
CA THR A 102 16.95 -3.18 9.04
C THR A 102 16.47 -3.28 7.59
N LEU A 103 16.71 -4.42 6.94
CA LEU A 103 16.36 -4.66 5.54
C LEU A 103 14.92 -5.15 5.34
N ASP A 104 14.28 -5.65 6.40
CA ASP A 104 12.90 -6.13 6.35
C ASP A 104 11.90 -4.96 6.24
N LEU A 105 10.73 -5.20 5.66
CA LEU A 105 9.64 -4.22 5.62
C LEU A 105 8.74 -4.38 6.86
N THR A 106 9.23 -3.86 7.98
CA THR A 106 8.59 -3.97 9.30
C THR A 106 8.35 -2.62 9.95
N ALA A 107 7.52 -2.60 10.99
CA ALA A 107 7.23 -1.40 11.76
C ALA A 107 6.86 -1.70 13.22
N ALA A 108 7.13 -0.71 14.07
CA ALA A 108 6.58 -0.57 15.40
C ALA A 108 5.26 0.22 15.35
N HIS A 109 4.22 -0.29 16.02
CA HIS A 109 2.97 0.45 16.25
C HIS A 109 2.49 0.30 17.71
N PRO A 110 1.88 1.33 18.34
CA PRO A 110 1.55 1.29 19.76
C PRO A 110 0.58 0.17 20.14
N THR A 111 -0.44 -0.07 19.30
CA THR A 111 -1.58 -0.93 19.66
C THR A 111 -2.00 -1.93 18.60
N LEU A 112 -1.45 -1.89 17.38
CA LEU A 112 -1.89 -2.80 16.33
C LEU A 112 -1.38 -4.22 16.65
N PRO A 113 -2.19 -5.26 16.40
CA PRO A 113 -1.73 -6.64 16.55
C PRO A 113 -0.44 -6.89 15.77
N PHE A 114 0.44 -7.73 16.32
CA PHE A 114 1.58 -8.20 15.54
C PHE A 114 1.09 -8.99 14.34
N GLY A 115 1.79 -8.86 13.21
CA GLY A 115 1.39 -9.44 11.93
C GLY A 115 0.45 -8.57 11.10
N THR A 116 -0.13 -7.51 11.66
CA THR A 116 -0.94 -6.57 10.86
C THR A 116 -0.10 -5.99 9.73
N LYS A 117 -0.62 -6.06 8.49
CA LYS A 117 -0.03 -5.37 7.34
C LYS A 117 -0.56 -3.95 7.29
N LEU A 118 0.36 -3.00 7.18
CA LEU A 118 0.07 -1.59 7.19
C LEU A 118 0.63 -0.98 5.92
N ARG A 119 -0.21 -0.40 5.08
CA ARG A 119 0.26 0.47 4.01
C ARG A 119 0.53 1.84 4.60
N VAL A 120 1.79 2.23 4.55
CA VAL A 120 2.27 3.56 4.97
C VAL A 120 2.44 4.39 3.71
N THR A 121 1.84 5.57 3.67
CA THR A 121 1.95 6.50 2.54
C THR A 121 2.54 7.82 3.03
N ASN A 122 3.67 8.23 2.47
CA ASN A 122 4.25 9.56 2.69
C ASN A 122 3.36 10.61 2.01
N VAL A 123 2.75 11.49 2.79
CA VAL A 123 1.77 12.48 2.31
C VAL A 123 2.41 13.48 1.36
N ALA A 124 3.70 13.81 1.54
CA ALA A 124 4.37 14.82 0.74
C ALA A 124 4.75 14.31 -0.67
N SER A 125 5.16 13.04 -0.79
CA SER A 125 5.64 12.45 -2.04
C SER A 125 4.63 11.53 -2.72
N GLY A 126 3.59 11.09 -2.00
CA GLY A 126 2.65 10.07 -2.46
C GLY A 126 3.22 8.65 -2.47
N LYS A 127 4.52 8.46 -2.19
CA LYS A 127 5.15 7.14 -2.13
C LYS A 127 4.55 6.32 -1.00
N SER A 128 4.36 5.03 -1.22
CA SER A 128 3.82 4.11 -0.21
C SER A 128 4.55 2.79 -0.18
N VAL A 129 4.59 2.18 1.00
CA VAL A 129 5.13 0.83 1.23
C VAL A 129 4.23 0.08 2.19
N THR A 130 4.07 -1.23 1.98
CA THR A 130 3.38 -2.10 2.92
C THR A 130 4.40 -2.73 3.86
N VAL A 131 4.20 -2.56 5.16
CA VAL A 131 5.03 -3.10 6.22
C VAL A 131 4.23 -4.05 7.11
N ARG A 132 4.91 -4.94 7.82
CA ARG A 132 4.30 -5.78 8.85
C ARG A 132 4.61 -5.22 10.24
N VAL A 133 3.59 -5.09 11.08
CA VAL A 133 3.78 -4.72 12.48
C VAL A 133 4.42 -5.88 13.23
N ASN A 134 5.62 -5.70 13.77
CA ASN A 134 6.30 -6.72 14.58
C ASN A 134 6.95 -6.15 15.85
N ASP A 135 6.72 -4.86 16.13
CA ASP A 135 7.29 -4.20 17.30
C ASP A 135 6.30 -3.21 17.94
N ARG A 136 6.69 -2.63 19.08
CA ARG A 136 5.89 -1.70 19.88
C ARG A 136 6.54 -0.32 19.98
N GLY A 137 5.70 0.68 20.17
CA GLY A 137 6.04 2.10 20.01
C GLY A 137 5.52 2.64 18.67
N PRO A 138 5.84 3.88 18.27
CA PRO A 138 6.57 4.88 19.04
C PRO A 138 5.83 5.30 20.32
N TYR A 139 6.59 5.60 21.37
CA TYR A 139 6.06 6.21 22.61
C TYR A 139 6.29 7.73 22.67
N VAL A 140 6.71 8.32 21.55
CA VAL A 140 6.90 9.75 21.38
C VAL A 140 5.59 10.37 20.89
N GLN A 141 5.11 11.39 21.59
CA GLN A 141 3.88 12.09 21.21
C GLN A 141 3.96 12.61 19.75
N GLY A 142 2.87 12.42 19.00
CA GLY A 142 2.75 12.85 17.62
C GLY A 142 3.33 11.88 16.57
N ARG A 143 4.14 10.89 16.98
CA ARG A 143 4.54 9.79 16.08
C ARG A 143 3.52 8.66 16.17
N VAL A 144 3.16 8.10 15.02
CA VAL A 144 2.16 7.03 14.90
C VAL A 144 2.75 5.70 14.46
N VAL A 145 3.94 5.72 13.85
CA VAL A 145 4.63 4.52 13.38
C VAL A 145 6.13 4.79 13.34
N ASP A 146 6.94 3.82 13.76
CA ASP A 146 8.38 3.80 13.47
C ASP A 146 8.62 2.63 12.50
N VAL A 147 9.14 2.92 11.31
CA VAL A 147 9.37 1.90 10.26
C VAL A 147 10.83 1.46 10.22
N SER A 148 11.13 0.31 9.62
CA SER A 148 12.51 -0.09 9.36
C SER A 148 13.21 0.88 8.39
N TYR A 149 14.54 0.84 8.36
CA TYR A 149 15.34 1.62 7.40
C TYR A 149 14.93 1.37 5.95
N SER A 150 14.76 0.09 5.55
CA SER A 150 14.33 -0.29 4.20
C SER A 150 12.97 0.31 3.82
N ALA A 151 12.01 0.32 4.75
CA ALA A 151 10.72 0.97 4.54
C ALA A 151 10.84 2.50 4.45
N ALA A 152 11.70 3.12 5.25
CA ALA A 152 11.96 4.56 5.20
C ALA A 152 12.59 5.00 3.87
N ASP A 153 13.49 4.18 3.33
CA ASP A 153 14.12 4.41 2.02
C ASP A 153 13.07 4.35 0.90
N ALA A 154 12.23 3.31 0.91
CA ALA A 154 11.10 3.18 -0.02
C ALA A 154 10.13 4.38 0.05
N LEU A 155 9.88 4.91 1.26
CA LEU A 155 9.06 6.11 1.49
C LEU A 155 9.76 7.42 1.09
N GLY A 156 11.06 7.37 0.80
CA GLY A 156 11.88 8.55 0.50
C GLY A 156 11.99 9.51 1.68
N MET A 157 12.09 8.99 2.90
CA MET A 157 12.14 9.82 4.12
C MET A 157 13.46 9.73 4.90
N VAL A 158 14.42 8.88 4.47
CA VAL A 158 15.71 8.72 5.16
C VAL A 158 16.42 10.05 5.39
N GLY A 159 16.57 10.87 4.34
CA GLY A 159 17.28 12.16 4.47
C GLY A 159 16.60 13.18 5.39
N LYS A 160 15.29 13.05 5.65
CA LYS A 160 14.54 13.94 6.56
C LYS A 160 14.42 13.38 7.97
N GLY A 161 14.69 12.09 8.19
CA GLY A 161 14.44 11.40 9.47
C GLY A 161 12.95 11.06 9.71
N VAL A 162 12.05 11.98 9.35
CA VAL A 162 10.61 11.88 9.63
C VAL A 162 9.77 12.28 8.42
N ALA A 163 8.52 11.80 8.38
CA ALA A 163 7.55 12.18 7.36
C ALA A 163 6.12 12.22 7.93
N LYS A 164 5.28 13.11 7.40
CA LYS A 164 3.83 13.00 7.59
C LYS A 164 3.32 11.82 6.77
N VAL A 165 2.60 10.91 7.40
CA VAL A 165 2.12 9.69 6.77
C VAL A 165 0.62 9.49 6.96
N LYS A 166 0.03 8.80 5.99
CA LYS A 166 -1.26 8.13 6.12
C LYS A 166 -1.01 6.63 6.31
N LEU A 167 -1.73 6.00 7.22
CA LEU A 167 -1.68 4.58 7.50
C LEU A 167 -3.01 3.94 7.11
N ASP A 168 -2.97 2.90 6.29
CA ASP A 168 -4.14 2.06 5.97
C ASP A 168 -3.84 0.61 6.36
N VAL A 169 -4.68 0.00 7.21
CA VAL A 169 -4.61 -1.45 7.44
C VAL A 169 -5.05 -2.19 6.18
N VAL A 170 -4.25 -3.18 5.76
CA VAL A 170 -4.51 -3.99 4.56
C VAL A 170 -4.55 -5.48 4.92
N GLU A 171 -5.42 -6.25 4.25
CA GLU A 171 -5.58 -7.70 4.42
C GLU A 171 -4.50 -8.49 3.64
#